data_AF-A0A9E5J278-F1
#
_entry.id   AF-A0A9E5J278-F1
#
_cell.length_a   1.000
_cell.length_b   1.000
_cell.length_c   1.000
_cell.angle_alpha   90.00
_cell.angle_beta   90.00
_cell.angle_gamma   90.00
#
_symmetry.space_group_name_H-M   'P 1'
#
loop_
_entity.id
_entity.type
_entity.pdbx_description
1 polymer ?
#
loop_
_entity_poly.entity_id
_entity_poly.type
_entity_poly.pdbx_seq_one_letter_code
_entity_poly.pdbx_strand_id
1 'polypeptide(L)'
;MFLLDSIAHISNAHANAVVVSGSHGGRSAAEFVIALSRKPSCVFFNDAGGGKDNAGTVALDILQAHNIPCACYSHLSARIGDARDGYDNGVVSALNPMALALGIDIGMPIQLAVELFKSKNSPP
;
A
#
# COMPACT_ATOMS: atom_id res chain seq x y z
N MET A 1 -8.05 -4.81 -8.18
CA MET A 1 -7.76 -4.00 -6.97
C MET A 1 -8.69 -4.49 -5.87
N PHE A 2 -8.20 -4.53 -4.63
CA PHE A 2 -9.00 -4.82 -3.44
C PHE A 2 -8.84 -3.68 -2.43
N LEU A 3 -9.92 -3.41 -1.70
CA LEU A 3 -9.94 -2.48 -0.58
C LEU A 3 -10.16 -3.29 0.70
N LEU A 4 -9.27 -3.14 1.67
CA LEU A 4 -9.31 -3.89 2.92
C LEU A 4 -9.20 -2.93 4.09
N ASP A 5 -10.25 -2.73 4.88
CA ASP A 5 -10.19 -1.84 6.04
C ASP A 5 -9.14 -2.30 7.07
N SER A 6 -8.91 -3.62 7.13
CA SER A 6 -7.81 -4.23 7.88
C SER A 6 -6.94 -5.10 6.98
N ILE A 7 -5.63 -4.89 7.04
CA ILE A 7 -4.64 -5.73 6.34
C ILE A 7 -4.67 -7.19 6.83
N ALA A 8 -5.20 -7.46 8.03
CA ALA A 8 -5.34 -8.81 8.55
C ALA A 8 -6.28 -9.69 7.68
N HIS A 9 -7.11 -9.08 6.81
CA HIS A 9 -7.93 -9.79 5.85
C HIS A 9 -7.18 -10.16 4.55
N ILE A 10 -5.91 -9.78 4.42
CA ILE A 10 -5.14 -10.13 3.22
C ILE A 10 -4.94 -11.66 3.12
N SER A 11 -5.07 -12.19 1.92
CA SER A 11 -4.89 -13.61 1.65
C SER A 11 -4.34 -13.82 0.24
N ASN A 12 -4.01 -15.06 -0.12
CA ASN A 12 -3.58 -15.41 -1.47
C ASN A 12 -4.62 -15.11 -2.56
N ALA A 13 -5.89 -14.84 -2.20
CA ALA A 13 -6.90 -14.35 -3.15
C ALA A 13 -6.56 -12.95 -3.70
N HIS A 14 -5.72 -12.18 -3.01
CA HIS A 14 -5.28 -10.84 -3.41
C HIS A 14 -3.93 -10.85 -4.16
N ALA A 15 -3.43 -12.03 -4.52
CA ALA A 15 -2.20 -12.16 -5.30
C ALA A 15 -2.32 -11.44 -6.65
N ASN A 16 -1.21 -10.84 -7.09
CA ASN A 16 -1.11 -10.09 -8.35
C ASN A 16 -2.11 -8.92 -8.48
N ALA A 17 -2.73 -8.50 -7.38
CA ALA A 17 -3.62 -7.35 -7.33
C ALA A 17 -2.97 -6.20 -6.56
N VAL A 18 -3.46 -4.99 -6.84
CA VAL A 18 -3.23 -3.83 -5.98
C VAL A 18 -4.17 -3.90 -4.79
N VAL A 19 -3.63 -3.71 -3.58
CA VAL A 19 -4.39 -3.67 -2.32
C VAL A 19 -4.26 -2.28 -1.72
N VAL A 20 -5.38 -1.62 -1.44
CA VAL A 20 -5.42 -0.41 -0.60
C VAL A 20 -5.96 -0.83 0.76
N SER A 21 -5.18 -0.56 1.81
CA SER A 21 -5.49 -0.97 3.17
C SER A 21 -5.80 0.25 4.03
N GLY A 22 -6.84 0.14 4.87
CA GLY A 22 -7.11 1.12 5.93
C GLY A 22 -6.11 1.03 7.10
N SER A 23 -5.31 -0.04 7.17
CA SER A 23 -4.29 -0.18 8.22
C SER A 23 -3.11 0.77 8.01
N HIS A 24 -2.40 1.08 9.09
CA HIS A 24 -1.15 1.80 9.00
C HIS A 24 0.01 0.92 8.54
N GLY A 25 1.06 1.53 7.99
CA GLY A 25 2.26 0.86 7.48
C GLY A 25 3.22 0.35 8.56
N GLY A 26 2.68 -0.29 9.61
CA GLY A 26 3.44 -0.82 10.74
C GLY A 26 4.10 -2.17 10.49
N ARG A 27 4.95 -2.61 11.43
CA ARG A 27 5.66 -3.90 11.35
C ARG A 27 4.71 -5.09 11.21
N SER A 28 3.66 -5.15 12.01
CA SER A 28 2.66 -6.21 11.94
C SER A 28 1.92 -6.23 10.60
N ALA A 29 1.65 -5.05 10.01
CA ALA A 29 1.03 -4.95 8.70
C ALA A 29 1.90 -5.58 7.61
N ALA A 30 3.22 -5.36 7.65
CA ALA A 30 4.16 -5.99 6.73
C ALA A 30 4.22 -7.51 6.91
N GLU A 31 4.16 -8.02 8.15
CA GLU A 31 4.16 -9.45 8.44
C GLU A 31 2.98 -10.19 7.79
N PHE A 32 1.78 -9.60 7.79
CA PHE A 32 0.62 -10.18 7.09
C PHE A 32 0.87 -10.33 5.58
N VAL A 33 1.53 -9.37 4.93
CA VAL A 33 1.85 -9.44 3.49
C VAL A 33 2.98 -10.43 3.22
N ILE A 34 4.00 -10.48 4.09
CA ILE A 34 5.14 -11.40 3.96
C ILE A 34 4.72 -12.85 4.16
N ALA A 35 3.72 -13.12 5.01
CA ALA A 35 3.21 -14.47 5.24
C ALA A 35 2.56 -15.11 4.00
N LEU A 36 2.13 -14.32 3.01
CA LEU A 36 1.51 -14.85 1.79
C LEU A 36 2.52 -15.60 0.92
N SER A 37 2.15 -16.75 0.38
CA SER A 37 2.99 -17.45 -0.59
C SER A 37 2.99 -16.77 -1.96
N ARG A 38 1.93 -16.02 -2.29
CA ARG A 38 1.82 -15.20 -3.50
C ARG A 38 1.62 -13.74 -3.13
N LYS A 39 2.40 -12.84 -3.73
CA LYS A 39 2.43 -11.42 -3.34
C LYS A 39 1.40 -10.58 -4.11
N PRO A 40 0.85 -9.52 -3.49
CA PRO A 40 0.15 -8.47 -4.22
C PRO A 40 1.13 -7.72 -5.14
N SER A 41 0.60 -7.08 -6.18
CA SER A 41 1.39 -6.26 -7.10
C SER A 41 1.85 -4.95 -6.46
N CYS A 42 1.07 -4.42 -5.52
CA CYS A 42 1.43 -3.29 -4.67
C CYS A 42 0.47 -3.24 -3.47
N VAL A 43 0.96 -2.76 -2.32
CA VAL A 43 0.11 -2.49 -1.15
C VAL A 43 0.22 -1.02 -0.75
N PHE A 44 -0.92 -0.42 -0.44
CA PHE A 44 -1.01 0.93 0.10
C PHE A 44 -1.48 0.89 1.56
N PHE A 45 -0.83 1.65 2.43
CA PHE A 45 -1.18 1.80 3.85
C PHE A 45 -1.40 3.26 4.21
N ASN A 46 -2.09 3.53 5.31
CA ASN A 46 -2.09 4.85 5.92
C ASN A 46 -0.74 5.10 6.63
N ASP A 47 -0.18 6.32 6.60
CA ASP A 47 1.08 6.61 7.29
C ASP A 47 0.94 6.81 8.81
N ALA A 48 -0.30 6.98 9.31
CA ALA A 48 -0.63 7.26 10.70
C ALA A 48 0.20 8.38 11.34
N GLY A 49 0.66 9.35 10.55
CA GLY A 49 1.53 10.43 10.99
C GLY A 49 2.94 10.00 11.39
N GLY A 50 3.40 8.84 10.92
CA GLY A 50 4.74 8.31 11.18
C GLY A 50 4.89 7.64 12.54
N GLY A 51 4.21 8.11 13.59
CA GLY A 51 4.37 7.56 14.95
C GLY A 51 5.80 7.75 15.50
N LYS A 52 6.07 7.16 16.67
CA LYS A 52 7.42 7.20 17.26
C LYS A 52 8.40 6.44 16.37
N ASP A 53 9.56 7.04 16.07
CA ASP A 53 10.64 6.44 15.28
C ASP A 53 10.18 5.90 13.91
N ASN A 54 9.21 6.57 13.27
CA ASN A 54 8.60 6.16 11.99
C ASN A 54 7.90 4.78 12.02
N ALA A 55 7.42 4.34 13.19
CA ALA A 55 6.69 3.08 13.33
C ALA A 55 5.46 2.93 12.42
N GLY A 56 4.85 4.03 11.97
CA GLY A 56 3.71 4.06 11.05
C GLY A 56 4.05 3.78 9.58
N THR A 57 5.33 3.81 9.20
CA THR A 57 5.79 3.60 7.81
C THR A 57 6.89 2.53 7.68
N VAL A 58 7.28 1.86 8.76
CA VAL A 58 8.32 0.81 8.77
C VAL A 58 8.05 -0.35 7.80
N ALA A 59 6.79 -0.56 7.40
CA ALA A 59 6.44 -1.54 6.38
C ALA A 59 7.12 -1.25 5.02
N LEU A 60 7.45 0.01 4.71
CA LEU A 60 8.12 0.37 3.46
C LEU A 60 9.48 -0.35 3.33
N ASP A 61 10.31 -0.27 4.37
CA ASP A 61 11.64 -0.90 4.41
C ASP A 61 11.54 -2.41 4.47
N ILE A 62 10.63 -2.93 5.30
CA ILE A 62 10.41 -4.37 5.44
C ILE A 62 9.96 -4.95 4.10
N LEU A 63 8.95 -4.37 3.44
CA LEU A 63 8.44 -4.88 2.18
C LEU A 63 9.43 -4.68 1.03
N GLN A 64 10.26 -3.63 1.07
CA GLN A 64 11.38 -3.47 0.14
C GLN A 64 12.36 -4.65 0.24
N ALA A 65 12.75 -5.06 1.45
CA ALA A 65 13.65 -6.20 1.66
C ALA A 65 13.06 -7.53 1.15
N HIS A 66 11.74 -7.61 1.02
CA HIS A 66 11.02 -8.77 0.50
C HIS A 66 10.58 -8.64 -0.97
N ASN A 67 11.08 -7.63 -1.69
CA ASN A 67 10.75 -7.35 -3.08
C ASN A 67 9.25 -7.11 -3.34
N ILE A 68 8.57 -6.40 -2.44
CA ILE A 68 7.14 -6.08 -2.54
C ILE A 68 6.98 -4.56 -2.67
N PRO A 69 6.39 -4.07 -3.77
CA PRO A 69 6.07 -2.64 -3.93
C PRO A 69 5.09 -2.18 -2.85
N CYS A 70 5.43 -1.08 -2.18
CA CYS A 70 4.63 -0.52 -1.10
C CYS A 70 4.69 1.00 -1.09
N ALA A 71 3.55 1.62 -0.81
CA ALA A 71 3.45 3.04 -0.54
C ALA A 71 2.53 3.31 0.66
N CYS A 72 2.72 4.46 1.28
CA CYS A 72 1.81 4.98 2.29
C CYS A 72 1.08 6.21 1.75
N TYR A 73 -0.17 6.42 2.17
CA TYR A 73 -0.92 7.65 1.97
C TYR A 73 -1.07 8.44 3.27
N SER A 74 -1.21 9.75 3.13
CA SER A 74 -1.26 10.65 4.28
C SER A 74 -2.51 10.46 5.13
N HIS A 75 -2.34 10.31 6.44
CA HIS A 75 -3.44 10.36 7.42
C HIS A 75 -4.23 11.69 7.40
N LEU A 76 -3.66 12.76 6.83
CA LEU A 76 -4.36 14.04 6.64
C LEU A 76 -5.26 14.06 5.39
N SER A 77 -5.02 13.13 4.45
CA SER A 77 -5.78 13.02 3.20
C SER A 77 -6.93 12.01 3.31
N ALA A 78 -6.78 10.99 4.15
CA ALA A 78 -7.78 9.94 4.35
C ALA A 78 -7.68 9.31 5.74
N ARG A 79 -8.81 8.80 6.22
CA ARG A 79 -8.97 8.18 7.54
C ARG A 79 -8.22 6.85 7.63
N ILE A 80 -7.57 6.64 8.77
CA ILE A 80 -7.09 5.32 9.15
C ILE A 80 -8.30 4.41 9.48
N GLY A 81 -8.23 3.16 9.06
CA GLY A 81 -9.29 2.17 9.22
C GLY A 81 -10.37 2.17 8.14
N ASP A 82 -10.26 3.04 7.12
CA ASP A 82 -11.21 3.12 6.01
C ASP A 82 -10.46 3.06 4.67
N ALA A 83 -10.48 1.89 4.03
CA ALA A 83 -9.78 1.68 2.77
C ALA A 83 -10.48 2.36 1.59
N ARG A 84 -11.80 2.58 1.67
CA ARG A 84 -12.54 3.32 0.64
C ARG A 84 -12.10 4.76 0.62
N ASP A 85 -12.04 5.39 1.79
CA ASP A 85 -11.54 6.75 1.94
C ASP A 85 -10.08 6.87 1.52
N GLY A 86 -9.25 5.88 1.88
CA GLY A 86 -7.86 5.78 1.41
C GLY A 86 -7.74 5.72 -0.11
N TYR A 87 -8.66 5.03 -0.79
CA TYR A 87 -8.67 4.98 -2.25
C TYR A 87 -9.18 6.28 -2.87
N ASP A 88 -10.28 6.84 -2.36
CA ASP A 88 -10.95 7.99 -2.98
C ASP A 88 -10.22 9.32 -2.70
N ASN A 89 -9.65 9.46 -1.51
CA ASN A 89 -9.07 10.73 -1.03
C ASN A 89 -7.57 10.64 -0.71
N GLY A 90 -7.00 9.43 -0.60
CA GLY A 90 -5.62 9.24 -0.20
C GLY A 90 -4.62 9.87 -1.16
N VAL A 91 -3.59 10.49 -0.60
CA VAL A 91 -2.45 11.06 -1.33
C VAL A 91 -1.16 10.40 -0.84
N VAL A 92 -0.33 9.90 -1.76
CA VAL A 92 0.93 9.23 -1.44
C VAL A 92 1.85 10.16 -0.64
N SER A 93 2.23 9.75 0.57
CA SER A 93 3.10 10.50 1.49
C SER A 93 4.49 9.88 1.64
N ALA A 94 4.62 8.59 1.38
CA ALA A 94 5.90 7.88 1.38
C ALA A 94 5.80 6.63 0.50
N LEU A 95 6.92 6.16 -0.03
CA LEU A 95 6.95 4.93 -0.82
C LEU A 95 8.33 4.28 -0.80
N ASN A 96 8.38 2.98 -1.08
CA ASN A 96 9.64 2.27 -1.24
C ASN A 96 10.17 2.33 -2.68
N PRO A 97 11.48 2.08 -2.91
CA PRO A 97 12.08 2.13 -4.25
C PRO A 97 11.37 1.28 -5.31
N MET A 98 10.77 0.15 -4.94
CA MET A 98 10.01 -0.67 -5.88
C MET A 98 8.72 0.00 -6.36
N ALA A 99 7.98 0.64 -5.46
CA ALA A 99 6.80 1.44 -5.85
C ALA A 99 7.20 2.60 -6.77
N LEU A 100 8.33 3.25 -6.51
CA LEU A 100 8.87 4.32 -7.35
C LEU A 100 9.16 3.82 -8.77
N ALA A 101 9.84 2.67 -8.88
CA ALA A 101 10.15 2.04 -10.17
C ALA A 101 8.91 1.66 -10.99
N LEU A 102 7.74 1.54 -10.35
CA LEU A 102 6.47 1.29 -11.02
C LEU A 102 5.78 2.55 -11.53
N GLY A 103 6.31 3.73 -11.19
CA GLY A 103 5.81 5.05 -11.60
C GLY A 103 4.98 5.76 -10.53
N ILE A 104 4.88 5.21 -9.31
CA ILE A 104 4.22 5.90 -8.20
C ILE A 104 5.13 7.01 -7.70
N ASP A 105 4.57 8.18 -7.39
CA ASP A 105 5.33 9.34 -6.88
C ASP A 105 4.66 9.95 -5.64
N ILE A 106 5.44 10.70 -4.86
CA ILE A 106 4.95 11.47 -3.72
C ILE A 106 3.95 12.52 -4.20
N GLY A 107 2.86 12.70 -3.48
CA GLY A 107 1.79 13.64 -3.84
C GLY A 107 0.80 13.10 -4.88
N MET A 108 1.03 11.89 -5.41
CA MET A 108 0.08 11.25 -6.33
C MET A 108 -1.19 10.81 -5.59
N PRO A 109 -2.40 11.10 -6.12
CA PRO A 109 -3.64 10.49 -5.62
C PRO A 109 -3.61 8.97 -5.74
N ILE A 110 -4.13 8.26 -4.74
CA ILE A 110 -4.14 6.79 -4.74
C ILE A 110 -4.89 6.22 -5.94
N GLN A 111 -5.96 6.87 -6.41
CA GLN A 111 -6.67 6.46 -7.62
C GLN A 111 -5.75 6.40 -8.85
N LEU A 112 -4.92 7.45 -9.06
CA LEU A 112 -3.97 7.49 -10.17
C LEU A 112 -2.87 6.43 -9.99
N ALA A 113 -2.36 6.26 -8.77
CA ALA A 113 -1.37 5.24 -8.48
C ALA A 113 -1.89 3.82 -8.80
N VAL A 114 -3.16 3.53 -8.49
CA VAL A 114 -3.81 2.25 -8.83
C VAL A 114 -3.94 2.07 -10.35
N GLU A 115 -4.23 3.13 -11.11
CA GLU A 115 -4.41 3.07 -12.57
C GLU A 115 -3.13 2.65 -13.31
N LEU A 116 -1.96 2.98 -12.78
CA LEU A 116 -0.66 2.53 -13.32
C LEU A 116 -0.54 1.00 -13.41
N PHE A 117 -1.30 0.26 -12.61
CA PHE A 117 -1.34 -1.20 -12.62
C PHE A 117 -2.43 -1.77 -13.50
N LYS A 118 -3.43 -0.98 -13.90
CA LYS A 118 -4.44 -1.39 -14.87
C LYS A 118 -3.87 -1.36 -16.29
N SER A 119 -3.12 -0.31 -16.62
CA SER A 119 -2.51 -0.13 -17.96
C SER A 119 -1.44 -1.18 -18.28
N LYS A 120 -0.74 -1.69 -17.26
CA LYS A 120 0.31 -2.73 -17.41
C LYS A 120 -0.24 -4.16 -17.51
N ASN A 121 -1.52 -4.40 -17.24
CA ASN A 121 -2.15 -5.73 -17.22
C ASN A 121 -3.17 -5.96 -18.34
N SER A 122 -3.27 -5.04 -19.31
CA SER A 122 -3.99 -5.32 -20.55
C SER A 122 -3.21 -6.36 -21.36
N PRO A 123 -3.82 -7.48 -21.80
CA PRO A 123 -3.17 -8.31 -22.81
C PRO A 123 -2.98 -7.49 -24.10
N PRO A 124 -1.94 -7.79 -24.91
CA PRO A 124 -1.77 -7.17 -26.22
C PRO A 124 -2.97 -7.42 -27.15
#